data_AF-A0A6M0GFI5-F1
#
_entry.id   AF-A0A6M0GFI5-F1
#
_cell.length_a   1.000
_cell.length_b   1.000
_cell.length_c   1.000
_cell.angle_alpha   90.00
_cell.angle_beta   90.00
_cell.angle_gamma   90.00
#
_symmetry.space_group_name_H-M   'P 1'
#
loop_
_entity.id
_entity.type
_entity.pdbx_description
1 polymer ?
#
loop_
_entity_poly.entity_id
_entity_poly.type
_entity_poly.pdbx_seq_one_letter_code
_entity_poly.pdbx_strand_id
1 'polypeptide(L)'
;LNFLALVYGLWALHGLPDYWHSSLEFIPSLAQVEPPHLVGISLSTILLVVIDMKYQQFVVQAKDIRSLYQGCILAAILLFILALLPSSLVIAAKHAGILPPGIDGKEIIPFILSWIGGGSNQPLGIILIISLVVPALGVGSSILRMQTKTILDFEILAVSNLNRLLVAAMNALFGLGVALKGGSIINLIASFYAVYVAAVLVPFVAYLLARTGYYIFCDFSVKLSLIIGSMSALTTLILTLFLTNVAVFDSVELTILMMGIGFGVLGLLVGQLSFNYSKLPQP
;
A
#
# COMPACT_ATOMS: atom_id res chain seq x y z
N LEU A 1 13.83 -14.17 -8.48
CA LEU A 1 14.32 -13.66 -9.78
C LEU A 1 14.56 -12.15 -9.75
N ASN A 2 13.55 -11.33 -9.49
CA ASN A 2 13.68 -9.85 -9.46
C ASN A 2 14.85 -9.35 -8.59
N PHE A 3 14.94 -9.78 -7.33
CA PHE A 3 16.08 -9.42 -6.45
C PHE A 3 17.45 -9.74 -7.07
N LEU A 4 17.60 -10.91 -7.69
CA LEU A 4 18.86 -11.32 -8.32
C LEU A 4 19.19 -10.44 -9.53
N ALA A 5 18.18 -10.04 -10.31
CA ALA A 5 18.36 -9.12 -11.43
C ALA A 5 18.85 -7.74 -10.96
N LEU A 6 18.31 -7.24 -9.85
CA LEU A 6 18.75 -5.97 -9.28
C LEU A 6 20.15 -6.07 -8.65
N VAL A 7 20.47 -7.16 -7.95
CA VAL A 7 21.83 -7.42 -7.43
C VAL A 7 22.84 -7.51 -8.58
N TYR A 8 22.48 -8.22 -9.66
CA TYR A 8 23.30 -8.29 -10.88
C TYR A 8 23.51 -6.91 -11.49
N GLY A 9 22.45 -6.09 -11.56
CA GLY A 9 22.57 -4.72 -12.07
C GLY A 9 23.50 -3.86 -11.22
N LEU A 10 23.43 -3.99 -9.90
CA LEU A 10 24.27 -3.26 -8.96
C LEU A 10 25.74 -3.70 -9.07
N TRP A 11 25.97 -5.01 -9.28
CA TRP A 11 27.30 -5.55 -9.54
C TRP A 11 27.87 -5.05 -10.87
N ALA A 12 27.08 -5.07 -11.94
CA ALA A 12 27.50 -4.60 -13.27
C ALA A 12 27.85 -3.09 -13.28
N LEU A 13 27.17 -2.29 -12.46
CA LEU A 13 27.44 -0.86 -12.30
C LEU A 13 28.52 -0.54 -11.25
N HIS A 14 29.16 -1.55 -10.66
CA HIS A 14 30.13 -1.39 -9.56
C HIS A 14 29.56 -0.63 -8.34
N GLY A 15 28.25 -0.66 -8.14
CA GLY A 15 27.53 0.08 -7.08
C GLY A 15 27.44 -0.64 -5.73
N LEU A 16 28.15 -1.76 -5.53
CA LEU A 16 28.19 -2.48 -4.25
C LEU A 16 28.66 -1.60 -3.07
N PRO A 17 29.69 -0.73 -3.23
CA PRO A 17 30.06 0.22 -2.18
C PRO A 17 28.94 1.22 -1.87
N ASP A 18 28.24 1.71 -2.89
CA ASP A 18 27.12 2.66 -2.74
C ASP A 18 25.96 2.04 -1.96
N TYR A 19 25.68 0.74 -2.18
CA TYR A 19 24.66 0.01 -1.43
C TYR A 19 24.97 -0.07 0.07
N TRP A 20 26.23 -0.26 0.44
CA TRP A 20 26.63 -0.28 1.86
C TRP A 20 26.45 1.10 2.51
N HIS A 21 26.87 2.16 1.82
CA HIS A 21 26.74 3.54 2.29
C HIS A 21 25.30 4.05 2.29
N SER A 22 24.42 3.50 1.45
CA SER A 22 23.01 3.90 1.36
C SER A 22 22.28 3.76 2.70
N SER A 23 22.66 2.80 3.54
CA SER A 23 22.09 2.65 4.89
C SER A 23 22.44 3.82 5.82
N LEU A 24 23.65 4.37 5.69
CA LEU A 24 24.14 5.51 6.47
C LEU A 24 23.59 6.83 5.92
N GLU A 25 23.43 6.94 4.61
CA GLU A 25 22.91 8.12 3.93
C GLU A 25 21.38 8.26 4.01
N PHE A 26 20.68 7.19 4.40
CA PHE A 26 19.22 7.20 4.51
C PHE A 26 18.71 8.24 5.52
N ILE A 27 19.29 8.29 6.72
CA ILE A 27 18.89 9.23 7.78
C ILE A 27 19.07 10.71 7.35
N PRO A 28 20.24 11.15 6.86
CA PRO A 28 20.39 12.53 6.42
C PRO A 28 19.53 12.85 5.19
N SER A 29 19.23 11.88 4.33
CA SER A 29 18.31 12.07 3.20
C SER A 29 16.86 12.31 3.65
N LEU A 30 16.42 11.69 4.75
CA LEU A 30 15.09 11.95 5.33
C LEU A 30 14.92 13.40 5.80
N ALA A 31 16.00 14.06 6.22
CA ALA A 31 15.95 15.45 6.67
C ALA A 31 15.64 16.44 5.53
N GLN A 32 15.77 16.01 4.26
CA GLN A 32 15.46 16.82 3.09
C GLN A 32 13.98 16.72 2.66
N VAL A 33 13.23 15.78 3.25
CA VAL A 33 11.81 15.58 2.95
C VAL A 33 10.97 16.49 3.84
N GLU A 34 9.93 17.10 3.26
CA GLU A 34 9.01 17.93 4.02
C GLU A 34 8.35 17.14 5.16
N PRO A 35 8.33 17.67 6.41
CA PRO A 35 7.85 16.94 7.57
C PRO A 35 6.43 16.37 7.44
N PRO A 36 5.44 17.08 6.87
CA PRO A 36 4.08 16.54 6.73
C PRO A 36 4.01 15.29 5.86
N HIS A 37 4.78 15.26 4.77
CA HIS A 37 4.83 14.14 3.84
C HIS A 37 5.53 12.92 4.48
N LEU A 38 6.59 13.16 5.26
CA LEU A 38 7.27 12.10 6.01
C LEU A 38 6.34 11.49 7.06
N VAL A 39 5.62 12.32 7.82
CA VAL A 39 4.65 11.87 8.83
C VAL A 39 3.48 11.13 8.18
N GLY A 40 2.91 11.66 7.09
CA GLY A 40 1.80 11.02 6.38
C GLY A 40 2.13 9.61 5.89
N ILE A 41 3.27 9.46 5.20
CA ILE A 41 3.72 8.14 4.70
C ILE A 41 4.05 7.21 5.86
N SER A 42 4.85 7.65 6.83
CA SER A 42 5.28 6.79 7.94
C SER A 42 4.09 6.33 8.79
N LEU A 43 3.21 7.25 9.17
CA LEU A 43 2.01 6.94 9.96
C LEU A 43 1.09 5.98 9.20
N SER A 44 0.77 6.28 7.94
CA SER A 44 -0.06 5.39 7.13
C SER A 44 0.54 3.99 7.01
N THR A 45 1.86 3.90 6.80
CA THR A 45 2.53 2.61 6.63
C THR A 45 2.56 1.81 7.93
N ILE A 46 2.88 2.45 9.06
CA ILE A 46 2.90 1.79 10.38
C ILE A 46 1.51 1.29 10.75
N LEU A 47 0.48 2.13 10.62
CA LEU A 47 -0.90 1.73 10.94
C LEU A 47 -1.38 0.60 10.02
N LEU A 48 -1.04 0.66 8.73
CA LEU A 48 -1.37 -0.41 7.78
C LEU A 48 -0.79 -1.75 8.23
N VAL A 49 0.50 -1.79 8.61
CA VAL A 49 1.15 -3.03 9.06
C VAL A 49 0.47 -3.61 10.30
N VAL A 50 0.00 -2.77 11.22
CA VAL A 50 -0.70 -3.20 12.44
C VAL A 50 -2.10 -3.77 12.13
N ILE A 51 -2.82 -3.16 11.19
CA ILE A 51 -4.23 -3.50 10.89
C ILE A 51 -4.34 -4.60 9.82
N ASP A 52 -3.37 -4.71 8.91
CA ASP A 52 -3.46 -5.59 7.75
C ASP A 52 -3.49 -7.08 8.18
N MET A 53 -4.60 -7.71 7.84
CA MET A 53 -4.94 -9.09 8.15
C MET A 53 -3.87 -10.08 7.65
N LYS A 54 -3.14 -9.76 6.57
CA LYS A 54 -2.09 -10.64 6.05
C LYS A 54 -0.94 -10.84 7.03
N TYR A 55 -0.56 -9.79 7.77
CA TYR A 55 0.48 -9.93 8.81
C TYR A 55 -0.03 -10.68 10.03
N GLN A 56 -1.30 -10.48 10.38
CA GLN A 56 -1.94 -11.21 11.48
C GLN A 56 -2.08 -12.71 11.19
N GLN A 57 -2.24 -13.12 9.93
CA GLN A 57 -2.27 -14.54 9.55
C GLN A 57 -0.98 -15.29 9.91
N PHE A 58 0.19 -14.65 9.85
CA PHE A 58 1.44 -15.28 10.28
C PHE A 58 1.47 -15.56 11.78
N VAL A 59 0.86 -14.68 12.58
CA VAL A 59 0.72 -14.89 14.03
C VAL A 59 -0.14 -16.11 14.32
N VAL A 60 -1.26 -16.26 13.60
CA VAL A 60 -2.21 -17.38 13.80
C VAL A 60 -1.66 -18.71 13.29
N GLN A 61 -0.84 -18.70 12.23
CA GLN A 61 -0.26 -19.92 11.64
C GLN A 61 1.03 -20.37 12.34
N ALA A 62 1.61 -19.56 13.21
CA ALA A 62 2.81 -19.92 13.94
C ALA A 62 2.51 -21.02 14.97
N LYS A 63 3.29 -22.10 14.92
CA LYS A 63 3.18 -23.21 15.87
C LYS A 63 3.55 -22.80 17.30
N ASP A 64 4.55 -21.92 17.43
CA ASP A 64 5.10 -21.45 18.70
C ASP A 64 5.45 -19.96 18.65
N ILE A 65 5.35 -19.27 19.80
CA ILE A 65 5.72 -17.86 19.95
C ILE A 65 7.19 -17.61 19.57
N ARG A 66 8.09 -18.55 19.91
CA ARG A 66 9.53 -18.43 19.58
C ARG A 66 9.76 -18.45 18.07
N SER A 67 9.08 -19.36 17.36
CA SER A 67 9.16 -19.47 15.90
C SER A 67 8.58 -18.24 15.21
N LEU A 68 7.52 -17.64 15.79
CA LEU A 68 6.97 -16.37 15.32
C LEU A 68 8.01 -15.24 15.44
N TYR A 69 8.61 -15.04 16.61
CA TYR A 69 9.62 -13.99 16.80
C TYR A 69 10.83 -14.17 15.88
N GLN A 70 11.35 -15.40 15.75
CA GLN A 70 12.48 -15.68 14.87
C GLN A 70 12.13 -15.42 13.40
N GLY A 71 10.94 -15.84 12.95
CA GLY A 71 10.45 -15.56 11.61
C GLY A 71 10.28 -14.06 11.34
N CYS A 72 9.70 -13.31 12.28
CA CYS A 72 9.55 -11.86 12.17
C CYS A 72 10.90 -11.12 12.15
N ILE A 73 11.85 -11.50 13.01
CA ILE A 73 13.20 -10.92 13.01
C ILE A 73 13.91 -11.20 11.70
N LEU A 74 13.88 -12.45 11.22
CA LEU A 74 14.49 -12.83 9.94
C LEU A 74 13.86 -12.05 8.77
N ALA A 75 12.53 -11.92 8.76
CA ALA A 75 11.82 -11.15 7.76
C ALA A 75 12.18 -9.66 7.83
N ALA A 76 12.29 -9.07 9.02
CA ALA A 76 12.69 -7.68 9.19
C ALA A 76 14.11 -7.43 8.64
N ILE A 77 15.07 -8.32 8.95
CA ILE A 77 16.44 -8.24 8.42
C ILE A 77 16.44 -8.34 6.89
N LEU A 78 15.74 -9.34 6.33
CA LEU A 78 15.64 -9.51 4.88
C LEU A 78 15.01 -8.29 4.21
N LEU A 79 13.87 -7.81 4.72
CA LEU A 79 13.18 -6.64 4.18
C LEU A 79 14.04 -5.38 4.25
N PHE A 80 14.79 -5.19 5.33
CA PHE A 80 15.72 -4.06 5.46
C PHE A 80 16.80 -4.10 4.37
N ILE A 81 17.43 -5.27 4.17
CA ILE A 81 18.42 -5.50 3.10
C ILE A 81 17.80 -5.24 1.71
N LEU A 82 16.61 -5.77 1.47
CA LEU A 82 15.90 -5.64 0.20
C LEU A 82 15.40 -4.21 -0.08
N ALA A 83 15.02 -3.45 0.94
CA ALA A 83 14.39 -2.14 0.79
C ALA A 83 15.33 -1.07 0.20
N LEU A 84 16.63 -1.15 0.51
CA LEU A 84 17.62 -0.18 0.02
C LEU A 84 18.10 -0.47 -1.41
N LEU A 85 17.81 -1.67 -1.91
CA LEU A 85 18.43 -2.19 -3.12
C LEU A 85 17.98 -1.45 -4.40
N PRO A 86 16.68 -1.16 -4.61
CA PRO A 86 16.23 -0.35 -5.74
C PRO A 86 16.85 1.05 -5.74
N SER A 87 16.86 1.74 -4.59
CA SER A 87 17.42 3.09 -4.48
C SER A 87 18.91 3.12 -4.77
N SER A 88 19.67 2.15 -4.24
CA SER A 88 21.11 2.02 -4.48
C SER A 88 21.43 1.78 -5.95
N LEU A 89 20.62 0.97 -6.65
CA LEU A 89 20.77 0.73 -8.08
C LEU A 89 20.57 2.01 -8.89
N VAL A 90 19.58 2.83 -8.53
CA VAL A 90 19.31 4.11 -9.19
C VAL A 90 20.45 5.11 -8.96
N ILE A 91 20.98 5.18 -7.74
CA ILE A 91 22.12 6.05 -7.41
C ILE A 91 23.36 5.63 -8.21
N ALA A 92 23.69 4.33 -8.23
CA ALA A 92 24.80 3.80 -9.00
C ALA A 92 24.65 4.09 -10.51
N ALA A 93 23.44 3.95 -11.05
CA ALA A 93 23.14 4.28 -12.44
C ALA A 93 23.29 5.78 -12.74
N LYS A 94 22.90 6.64 -11.78
CA LYS A 94 23.10 8.10 -11.90
C LYS A 94 24.59 8.46 -11.89
N HIS A 95 25.39 7.85 -11.01
CA HIS A 95 26.84 8.04 -10.98
C HIS A 95 27.54 7.54 -12.25
N ALA A 96 27.05 6.44 -12.82
CA ALA A 96 27.54 5.91 -14.09
C ALA A 96 27.13 6.76 -15.32
N GLY A 97 26.29 7.78 -15.15
CA GLY A 97 25.86 8.67 -16.23
C GLY A 97 24.98 7.99 -17.29
N ILE A 98 24.36 6.85 -16.97
CA ILE A 98 23.56 6.07 -17.94
C ILE A 98 22.11 6.54 -18.04
N LEU A 99 21.63 7.30 -17.06
CA LEU A 99 20.22 7.73 -17.00
C LEU A 99 19.98 8.94 -17.92
N PRO A 100 19.03 8.84 -18.88
CA PRO A 100 18.70 9.97 -19.73
C PRO A 100 17.99 11.09 -18.94
N PRO A 101 18.18 12.37 -19.32
CA PRO A 101 17.51 13.48 -18.67
C PRO A 101 16.00 13.38 -18.89
N GLY A 102 15.22 13.50 -17.80
CA GLY A 102 13.76 13.53 -17.86
C GLY A 102 13.06 12.17 -17.90
N ILE A 103 13.78 11.06 -17.65
CA ILE A 103 13.15 9.74 -17.49
C ILE A 103 12.17 9.73 -16.31
N ASP A 104 10.98 9.17 -16.52
CA ASP A 104 9.99 9.02 -15.45
C ASP A 104 10.48 8.00 -14.41
N GLY A 105 10.29 8.28 -13.12
CA GLY A 105 10.76 7.46 -12.01
C GLY A 105 10.33 5.99 -12.10
N LYS A 106 9.15 5.73 -12.68
CA LYS A 106 8.61 4.37 -12.86
C LYS A 106 9.36 3.55 -13.92
N GLU A 107 10.07 4.21 -14.84
CA GLU A 107 10.76 3.58 -15.98
C GLU A 107 12.24 3.34 -15.71
N ILE A 108 12.80 3.98 -14.67
CA ILE A 108 14.23 3.95 -14.36
C ILE A 108 14.75 2.51 -14.18
N ILE A 109 14.12 1.70 -13.33
CA ILE A 109 14.61 0.34 -13.05
C ILE A 109 14.54 -0.56 -14.30
N PRO A 110 13.39 -0.64 -15.03
CA PRO A 110 13.35 -1.34 -16.31
C PRO A 110 14.42 -0.86 -17.29
N PHE A 111 14.63 0.46 -17.40
CA PHE A 111 15.63 1.03 -18.27
C PHE A 111 17.05 0.58 -17.91
N ILE A 112 17.43 0.68 -16.62
CA ILE A 112 18.75 0.25 -16.14
C ILE A 112 18.98 -1.23 -16.47
N LEU A 113 18.01 -2.10 -16.18
CA LEU A 113 18.14 -3.53 -16.46
C LEU A 113 18.23 -3.84 -17.95
N SER A 114 17.46 -3.13 -18.78
CA SER A 114 17.57 -3.28 -20.24
C SER A 114 18.94 -2.83 -20.74
N TRP A 115 19.45 -1.70 -20.24
CA TRP A 115 20.76 -1.16 -20.64
C TRP A 115 21.91 -2.10 -20.25
N ILE A 116 21.92 -2.59 -19.01
CA ILE A 116 22.91 -3.55 -18.53
C ILE A 116 22.86 -4.85 -19.33
N GLY A 117 21.66 -5.26 -19.76
CA GLY A 117 21.46 -6.41 -20.63
C GLY A 117 21.83 -6.22 -22.09
N GLY A 118 22.45 -5.09 -22.47
CA GLY A 118 22.84 -4.77 -23.84
C GLY A 118 21.69 -4.27 -24.73
N GLY A 119 20.55 -3.90 -24.12
CA GLY A 119 19.36 -3.38 -24.78
C GLY A 119 18.20 -4.38 -24.85
N SER A 120 17.03 -3.88 -25.29
CA SER A 120 15.78 -4.65 -25.35
C SER A 120 15.79 -5.81 -26.35
N ASN A 121 16.71 -5.77 -27.32
CA ASN A 121 16.81 -6.77 -28.38
C ASN A 121 17.79 -7.89 -28.04
N GLN A 122 18.56 -7.76 -26.95
CA GLN A 122 19.50 -8.76 -26.51
C GLN A 122 18.84 -9.75 -25.55
N PRO A 123 19.21 -11.05 -25.60
CA PRO A 123 18.58 -12.07 -24.77
C PRO A 123 18.75 -11.80 -23.28
N LEU A 124 19.89 -11.22 -22.86
CA LEU A 124 20.14 -10.88 -21.46
C LEU A 124 19.21 -9.77 -20.98
N GLY A 125 19.04 -8.70 -21.76
CA GLY A 125 18.08 -7.64 -21.48
C GLY A 125 16.64 -8.15 -21.39
N ILE A 126 16.23 -9.03 -22.31
CA ILE A 126 14.90 -9.66 -22.29
C ILE A 126 14.70 -10.47 -21.01
N ILE A 127 15.68 -11.30 -20.61
CA ILE A 127 15.61 -12.10 -19.38
C ILE A 127 15.49 -11.22 -18.14
N LEU A 128 16.27 -10.13 -18.06
CA LEU A 128 16.21 -9.20 -16.93
C LEU A 128 14.85 -8.49 -16.85
N ILE A 129 14.26 -8.07 -17.97
CA ILE A 129 12.91 -7.47 -17.99
C ILE A 129 11.84 -8.50 -17.61
N ILE A 130 11.90 -9.71 -18.17
CA ILE A 130 10.97 -10.80 -17.82
C ILE A 130 11.03 -11.10 -16.31
N SER A 131 12.20 -10.97 -15.69
CA SER A 131 12.37 -11.14 -14.24
C SER A 131 11.55 -10.17 -13.39
N LEU A 132 11.20 -8.99 -13.94
CA LEU A 132 10.31 -8.00 -13.33
C LEU A 132 8.85 -8.26 -13.67
N VAL A 133 8.57 -8.58 -14.94
CA VAL A 133 7.20 -8.75 -15.46
C VAL A 133 6.52 -9.97 -14.85
N VAL A 134 7.21 -11.11 -14.75
CA VAL A 134 6.60 -12.35 -14.24
C VAL A 134 6.10 -12.20 -12.80
N PRO A 135 6.89 -11.68 -11.83
CA PRO A 135 6.38 -11.38 -10.49
C PRO A 135 5.23 -10.36 -10.49
N ALA A 136 5.31 -9.31 -11.30
CA ALA A 136 4.25 -8.30 -11.37
C ALA A 136 2.92 -8.90 -11.84
N LEU A 137 2.93 -9.74 -12.88
CA LEU A 137 1.75 -10.46 -13.36
C LEU A 137 1.24 -11.47 -12.33
N GLY A 138 2.15 -12.17 -11.63
CA GLY A 138 1.79 -13.09 -10.56
C GLY A 138 1.06 -12.40 -9.41
N VAL A 139 1.60 -11.28 -8.93
CA VAL A 139 0.96 -10.47 -7.87
C VAL A 139 -0.36 -9.88 -8.36
N GLY A 140 -0.40 -9.29 -9.56
CA GLY A 140 -1.63 -8.72 -10.14
C GLY A 140 -2.75 -9.76 -10.30
N SER A 141 -2.44 -10.94 -10.82
CA SER A 141 -3.39 -12.06 -10.94
C SER A 141 -3.89 -12.54 -9.58
N SER A 142 -3.01 -12.63 -8.58
CA SER A 142 -3.39 -13.03 -7.22
C SER A 142 -4.37 -12.03 -6.57
N ILE A 143 -4.16 -10.74 -6.79
CA ILE A 143 -5.01 -9.65 -6.29
C ILE A 143 -6.37 -9.68 -7.00
N LEU A 144 -6.38 -9.75 -8.34
CA LEU A 144 -7.63 -9.83 -9.11
C LEU A 144 -8.46 -11.05 -8.71
N ARG A 145 -7.81 -12.20 -8.49
CA ARG A 145 -8.48 -13.41 -8.01
C ARG A 145 -9.08 -13.20 -6.63
N MET A 146 -8.35 -12.58 -5.71
CA MET A 146 -8.83 -12.30 -4.35
C MET A 146 -10.02 -11.35 -4.38
N GLN A 147 -9.92 -10.23 -5.10
CA GLN A 147 -11.01 -9.27 -5.25
C GLN A 147 -12.26 -9.89 -5.87
N THR A 148 -12.09 -10.68 -6.95
CA THR A 148 -13.21 -11.38 -7.61
C THR A 148 -13.88 -12.36 -6.65
N LYS A 149 -13.09 -13.12 -5.88
CA LYS A 149 -13.64 -14.02 -4.86
C LYS A 149 -14.42 -13.25 -3.80
N THR A 150 -13.84 -12.19 -3.23
CA THR A 150 -14.49 -11.38 -2.20
C THR A 150 -15.82 -10.78 -2.66
N ILE A 151 -15.91 -10.28 -3.91
CA ILE A 151 -17.17 -9.74 -4.46
C ILE A 151 -18.24 -10.83 -4.60
N LEU A 152 -17.85 -12.03 -5.03
CA LEU A 152 -18.78 -13.17 -5.15
C LEU A 152 -19.21 -13.71 -3.78
N ASP A 153 -18.31 -13.70 -2.79
CA ASP A 153 -18.59 -14.14 -1.42
C ASP A 153 -19.60 -13.21 -0.70
N PHE A 154 -19.77 -11.96 -1.16
CA PHE A 154 -20.83 -11.06 -0.68
C PHE A 154 -22.24 -11.41 -1.21
N GLU A 155 -22.37 -12.45 -2.04
CA GLU A 155 -23.64 -12.92 -2.63
C GLU A 155 -24.42 -11.85 -3.41
N ILE A 156 -23.77 -10.74 -3.78
CA ILE A 156 -24.38 -9.65 -4.57
C ILE A 156 -24.73 -10.14 -5.98
N LEU A 157 -23.96 -11.09 -6.51
CA LEU A 157 -24.12 -11.67 -7.84
C LEU A 157 -24.15 -13.19 -7.76
N ALA A 158 -25.02 -13.82 -8.56
CA ALA A 158 -25.06 -15.27 -8.66
C ALA A 158 -23.71 -15.83 -9.13
N VAL A 159 -23.27 -16.93 -8.51
CA VAL A 159 -22.00 -17.60 -8.83
C VAL A 159 -22.12 -18.30 -10.19
N SER A 160 -21.74 -17.59 -11.25
CA SER A 160 -21.67 -18.09 -12.63
C SER A 160 -20.29 -17.77 -13.22
N ASN A 161 -19.82 -18.63 -14.14
CA ASN A 161 -18.55 -18.42 -14.85
C ASN A 161 -18.52 -17.07 -15.58
N LEU A 162 -19.65 -16.64 -16.14
CA LEU A 162 -19.77 -15.35 -16.83
C LEU A 162 -19.61 -14.18 -15.85
N ASN A 163 -20.29 -14.23 -14.70
CA ASN A 163 -20.21 -13.18 -13.68
C ASN A 163 -18.80 -13.10 -13.09
N ARG A 164 -18.14 -14.25 -12.89
CA ARG A 164 -16.75 -14.28 -12.44
C ARG A 164 -15.80 -13.61 -13.44
N LEU A 165 -15.98 -13.88 -14.73
CA LEU A 165 -15.18 -13.24 -15.78
C LEU A 165 -15.46 -11.73 -15.85
N LEU A 166 -16.73 -11.32 -15.80
CA LEU A 166 -17.13 -9.91 -15.83
C LEU A 166 -16.56 -9.13 -14.63
N VAL A 167 -16.69 -9.66 -13.42
CA VAL A 167 -16.14 -9.03 -12.21
C VAL A 167 -14.62 -8.89 -12.30
N ALA A 168 -13.92 -9.95 -12.75
CA ALA A 168 -12.48 -9.91 -12.94
C ALA A 168 -12.06 -8.87 -14.00
N ALA A 169 -12.77 -8.84 -15.13
CA ALA A 169 -12.52 -7.89 -16.21
C ALA A 169 -12.77 -6.44 -15.77
N MET A 170 -13.87 -6.17 -15.05
CA MET A 170 -14.18 -4.86 -14.49
C MET A 170 -13.11 -4.40 -13.49
N ASN A 171 -12.68 -5.27 -12.57
CA ASN A 171 -11.60 -4.95 -11.62
C ASN A 171 -10.29 -4.63 -12.35
N ALA A 172 -9.95 -5.39 -13.40
CA ALA A 172 -8.78 -5.12 -14.22
C ALA A 172 -8.90 -3.78 -14.97
N LEU A 173 -10.10 -3.45 -15.48
CA LEU A 173 -10.39 -2.18 -16.15
C LEU A 173 -10.27 -0.98 -15.21
N PHE A 174 -10.76 -1.10 -13.97
CA PHE A 174 -10.57 -0.06 -12.95
C PHE A 174 -9.09 0.09 -12.58
N GLY A 175 -8.36 -1.01 -12.41
CA GLY A 175 -6.92 -0.97 -12.18
C GLY A 175 -6.16 -0.29 -13.33
N LEU A 176 -6.54 -0.59 -14.58
CA LEU A 176 -5.98 0.06 -15.77
C LEU A 176 -6.29 1.56 -15.80
N GLY A 177 -7.53 1.96 -15.48
CA GLY A 177 -7.92 3.36 -15.40
C GLY A 177 -7.07 4.16 -14.41
N VAL A 178 -6.78 3.58 -13.24
CA VAL A 178 -5.87 4.18 -12.25
C VAL A 178 -4.43 4.24 -12.78
N ALA A 179 -3.95 3.18 -13.44
CA ALA A 179 -2.60 3.13 -14.01
C ALA A 179 -2.37 4.17 -15.13
N LEU A 180 -3.39 4.44 -15.96
CA LEU A 180 -3.33 5.40 -17.06
C LEU A 180 -3.23 6.86 -16.60
N LYS A 181 -3.66 7.18 -15.38
CA LYS A 181 -3.56 8.54 -14.84
C LYS A 181 -2.10 9.03 -14.76
N GLY A 182 -1.15 8.09 -14.63
CA GLY A 182 0.27 8.42 -14.44
C GLY A 182 0.56 9.06 -13.08
N GLY A 183 1.83 9.45 -12.87
CA GLY A 183 2.32 10.05 -11.63
C GLY A 183 3.21 9.12 -10.79
N SER A 184 3.61 9.61 -9.62
CA SER A 184 4.42 8.83 -8.66
C SER A 184 3.63 7.62 -8.16
N ILE A 185 4.07 6.42 -8.56
CA ILE A 185 3.48 5.14 -8.12
C ILE A 185 3.52 5.04 -6.58
N ILE A 186 4.59 5.55 -5.96
CA ILE A 186 4.79 5.48 -4.51
C ILE A 186 3.73 6.31 -3.78
N ASN A 187 3.50 7.56 -4.20
CA ASN A 187 2.51 8.43 -3.58
C ASN A 187 1.09 7.90 -3.78
N LEU A 188 0.82 7.32 -4.95
CA LEU A 188 -0.46 6.69 -5.21
C LEU A 188 -0.71 5.49 -4.27
N ILE A 189 0.29 4.61 -4.10
CA ILE A 189 0.22 3.48 -3.17
C ILE A 189 0.00 3.98 -1.74
N ALA A 190 0.79 4.96 -1.29
CA ALA A 190 0.67 5.54 0.04
C ALA A 190 -0.72 6.16 0.28
N SER A 191 -1.28 6.84 -0.72
CA SER A 191 -2.63 7.40 -0.65
C SER A 191 -3.71 6.32 -0.53
N PHE A 192 -3.60 5.21 -1.27
CA PHE A 192 -4.52 4.07 -1.11
C PHE A 192 -4.39 3.40 0.27
N TYR A 193 -3.18 3.33 0.82
CA TYR A 193 -2.96 2.86 2.19
C TYR A 193 -3.62 3.79 3.21
N ALA A 194 -3.50 5.10 3.03
CA ALA A 194 -4.17 6.08 3.87
C ALA A 194 -5.69 5.89 3.83
N VAL A 195 -6.29 5.69 2.64
CA VAL A 195 -7.73 5.42 2.51
C VAL A 195 -8.14 4.17 3.28
N TYR A 196 -7.41 3.07 3.09
CA TYR A 196 -7.71 1.81 3.76
C TYR A 196 -7.63 1.94 5.29
N VAL A 197 -6.54 2.51 5.80
CA VAL A 197 -6.34 2.74 7.23
C VAL A 197 -7.43 3.65 7.77
N ALA A 198 -7.75 4.75 7.09
CA ALA A 198 -8.75 5.70 7.55
C ALA A 198 -10.15 5.07 7.65
N ALA A 199 -10.49 4.17 6.72
CA ALA A 199 -11.75 3.45 6.71
C ALA A 199 -11.86 2.41 7.85
N VAL A 200 -10.79 1.67 8.11
CA VAL A 200 -10.83 0.47 8.98
C VAL A 200 -10.39 0.78 10.42
N LEU A 201 -9.56 1.79 10.66
CA LEU A 201 -8.98 2.07 11.97
C LEU A 201 -10.06 2.28 13.06
N VAL A 202 -11.09 3.08 12.79
CA VAL A 202 -12.11 3.40 13.80
C VAL A 202 -12.93 2.17 14.18
N PRO A 203 -13.50 1.40 13.23
CA PRO A 203 -14.12 0.11 13.54
C PRO A 203 -13.19 -0.87 14.26
N PHE A 204 -11.91 -0.92 13.88
CA PHE A 204 -10.93 -1.81 14.50
C PHE A 204 -10.64 -1.43 15.96
N VAL A 205 -10.50 -0.13 16.27
CA VAL A 205 -10.36 0.36 17.64
C VAL A 205 -11.62 0.06 18.45
N ALA A 206 -12.81 0.27 17.88
CA ALA A 206 -14.07 -0.09 18.53
C ALA A 206 -14.14 -1.59 18.86
N TYR A 207 -13.67 -2.45 17.95
CA TYR A 207 -13.55 -3.89 18.19
C TYR A 207 -12.56 -4.22 19.32
N LEU A 208 -11.40 -3.58 19.37
CA LEU A 208 -10.42 -3.79 20.45
C LEU A 208 -10.97 -3.35 21.82
N LEU A 209 -11.69 -2.23 21.87
CA LEU A 209 -12.35 -1.74 23.10
C LEU A 209 -13.42 -2.72 23.59
N ALA A 210 -14.19 -3.31 22.67
CA ALA A 210 -15.16 -4.34 23.02
C ALA A 210 -14.49 -5.62 23.54
N ARG A 211 -13.36 -6.02 22.95
CA ARG A 211 -12.63 -7.24 23.36
C ARG A 211 -11.94 -7.10 24.71
N THR A 212 -11.47 -5.90 25.04
CA THR A 212 -10.84 -5.57 26.33
C THR A 212 -11.84 -5.30 27.44
N GLY A 213 -13.13 -5.19 27.11
CA GLY A 213 -14.22 -4.99 28.08
C GLY A 213 -14.39 -3.55 28.56
N TYR A 214 -13.67 -2.57 27.98
CA TYR A 214 -13.81 -1.15 28.36
C TYR A 214 -15.14 -0.56 27.88
N TYR A 215 -15.53 -0.83 26.64
CA TYR A 215 -16.78 -0.29 26.07
C TYR A 215 -17.24 -1.12 24.88
N ILE A 216 -18.54 -1.40 24.80
CA ILE A 216 -19.16 -2.16 23.71
C ILE A 216 -20.03 -1.20 22.90
N PHE A 217 -19.59 -0.87 21.69
CA PHE A 217 -20.38 -0.10 20.72
C PHE A 217 -21.46 -0.99 20.10
N CYS A 218 -22.58 -0.37 19.68
CA CYS A 218 -23.61 -1.10 18.96
C CYS A 218 -23.18 -1.42 17.52
N ASP A 219 -23.64 -2.55 16.97
CA ASP A 219 -23.31 -2.97 15.60
C ASP A 219 -23.66 -1.91 14.55
N PHE A 220 -24.76 -1.19 14.76
CA PHE A 220 -25.18 -0.10 13.88
C PHE A 220 -24.17 1.05 13.86
N SER A 221 -23.66 1.45 15.03
CA SER A 221 -22.64 2.49 15.17
C SER A 221 -21.33 2.12 14.45
N VAL A 222 -20.86 0.88 14.63
CA VAL A 222 -19.64 0.40 13.98
C VAL A 222 -19.80 0.34 12.46
N LYS A 223 -20.94 -0.14 11.95
CA LYS A 223 -21.23 -0.15 10.50
C LYS A 223 -21.32 1.26 9.92
N LEU A 224 -21.98 2.18 10.63
CA LEU A 224 -22.14 3.56 10.19
C LEU A 224 -20.79 4.30 10.17
N SER A 225 -19.94 4.06 11.18
CA SER A 225 -18.55 4.53 11.21
C SER A 225 -17.76 4.06 9.98
N LEU A 226 -17.84 2.76 9.65
CA LEU A 226 -17.15 2.18 8.49
C LEU A 226 -17.61 2.83 7.18
N ILE A 227 -18.94 2.98 6.98
CA ILE A 227 -19.49 3.56 5.74
C ILE A 227 -19.07 5.03 5.59
N ILE A 228 -19.30 5.84 6.62
CA ILE A 228 -19.03 7.27 6.57
C ILE A 228 -17.52 7.53 6.45
N GLY A 229 -16.69 6.81 7.20
CA GLY A 229 -15.22 6.90 7.10
C GLY A 229 -14.71 6.50 5.72
N SER A 230 -15.21 5.38 5.16
CA SER A 230 -14.84 4.91 3.82
C SER A 230 -15.23 5.90 2.72
N MET A 231 -16.46 6.42 2.76
CA MET A 231 -16.93 7.40 1.78
C MET A 231 -16.12 8.69 1.86
N SER A 232 -15.89 9.22 3.07
CA SER A 232 -15.07 10.42 3.28
C SER A 232 -13.64 10.26 2.74
N ALA A 233 -12.97 9.16 3.09
CA ALA A 233 -11.61 8.89 2.65
C ALA A 233 -11.52 8.71 1.12
N LEU A 234 -12.47 8.00 0.52
CA LEU A 234 -12.53 7.76 -0.92
C LEU A 234 -12.85 9.04 -1.70
N THR A 235 -13.81 9.85 -1.23
CA THR A 235 -14.10 11.16 -1.81
C THR A 235 -12.89 12.08 -1.72
N THR A 236 -12.18 12.09 -0.59
CA THR A 236 -10.95 12.87 -0.42
C THR A 236 -9.88 12.41 -1.41
N LEU A 237 -9.65 11.10 -1.55
CA LEU A 237 -8.73 10.56 -2.55
C LEU A 237 -9.11 11.01 -3.97
N ILE A 238 -10.36 10.83 -4.37
CA ILE A 238 -10.85 11.22 -5.70
C ILE A 238 -10.61 12.72 -5.93
N LEU A 239 -10.98 13.57 -4.96
CA LEU A 239 -10.76 15.02 -5.05
C LEU A 239 -9.27 15.35 -5.18
N THR A 240 -8.41 14.77 -4.36
CA THR A 240 -6.95 15.01 -4.43
C THR A 240 -6.32 14.49 -5.73
N LEU A 241 -6.93 13.47 -6.36
CA LEU A 241 -6.48 12.99 -7.65
C LEU A 241 -6.79 14.00 -8.77
N PHE A 242 -7.89 14.74 -8.70
CA PHE A 242 -8.26 15.71 -9.74
C PHE A 242 -7.84 17.15 -9.41
N LEU A 243 -7.75 17.50 -8.14
CA LEU A 243 -7.46 18.84 -7.63
C LEU A 243 -6.32 18.76 -6.61
N THR A 244 -5.10 18.95 -7.08
CA THR A 244 -3.89 18.87 -6.23
C THR A 244 -3.88 19.92 -5.11
N ASN A 245 -4.57 21.05 -5.29
CA ASN A 245 -4.66 22.16 -4.33
C ASN A 245 -5.57 21.88 -3.11
N VAL A 246 -6.18 20.70 -3.01
CA VAL A 246 -7.10 20.35 -1.90
C VAL A 246 -6.35 19.64 -0.76
N ALA A 247 -5.06 19.33 -0.93
CA ALA A 247 -4.25 18.73 0.13
C ALA A 247 -4.10 19.72 1.30
N VAL A 248 -4.63 19.33 2.46
CA VAL A 248 -4.47 20.07 3.71
C VAL A 248 -3.15 19.61 4.34
N PHE A 249 -2.30 20.56 4.75
CA PHE A 249 -0.95 20.31 5.27
C PHE A 249 0.08 19.78 4.26
N ASP A 250 -0.08 20.07 2.97
CA ASP A 250 0.86 19.67 1.90
C ASP A 250 1.10 18.13 1.78
N SER A 251 0.31 17.31 2.48
CA SER A 251 0.31 15.85 2.38
C SER A 251 -1.09 15.31 2.10
N VAL A 252 -1.20 14.61 0.98
CA VAL A 252 -2.43 13.93 0.55
C VAL A 252 -2.79 12.82 1.53
N GLU A 253 -1.79 12.05 1.99
CA GLU A 253 -1.95 10.94 2.91
C GLU A 253 -2.54 11.40 4.25
N LEU A 254 -1.99 12.48 4.81
CA LEU A 254 -2.45 13.02 6.08
C LEU A 254 -3.88 13.57 5.96
N THR A 255 -4.19 14.27 4.86
CA THR A 255 -5.53 14.77 4.59
C THR A 255 -6.55 13.64 4.55
N ILE A 256 -6.25 12.57 3.81
CA ILE A 256 -7.11 11.38 3.70
C ILE A 256 -7.30 10.73 5.07
N LEU A 257 -6.24 10.54 5.84
CA LEU A 257 -6.30 9.96 7.19
C LEU A 257 -7.19 10.80 8.12
N MET A 258 -6.95 12.11 8.20
CA MET A 258 -7.72 13.00 9.07
C MET A 258 -9.20 13.02 8.70
N MET A 259 -9.51 13.13 7.40
CA MET A 259 -10.88 13.16 6.93
C MET A 259 -11.58 11.81 7.17
N GLY A 260 -10.97 10.70 6.79
CA GLY A 260 -11.59 9.38 6.98
C GLY A 260 -11.75 9.01 8.45
N ILE A 261 -10.72 9.22 9.28
CA ILE A 261 -10.78 8.93 10.73
C ILE A 261 -11.76 9.87 11.42
N GLY A 262 -11.70 11.17 11.14
CA GLY A 262 -12.58 12.17 11.76
C GLY A 262 -14.05 11.88 11.49
N PHE A 263 -14.40 11.66 10.21
CA PHE A 263 -15.76 11.28 9.82
C PHE A 263 -16.15 9.89 10.34
N GLY A 264 -15.21 8.94 10.42
CA GLY A 264 -15.43 7.63 11.03
C GLY A 264 -15.79 7.72 12.52
N VAL A 265 -15.07 8.54 13.30
CA VAL A 265 -15.36 8.78 14.72
C VAL A 265 -16.72 9.46 14.90
N LEU A 266 -17.02 10.48 14.09
CA LEU A 266 -18.34 11.13 14.10
C LEU A 266 -19.44 10.12 13.82
N GLY A 267 -19.26 9.25 12.82
CA GLY A 267 -20.21 8.18 12.52
C GLY A 267 -20.40 7.22 13.69
N LEU A 268 -19.32 6.84 14.37
CA LEU A 268 -19.39 5.98 15.55
C LEU A 268 -20.22 6.63 16.67
N LEU A 269 -19.92 7.89 17.00
CA LEU A 269 -20.61 8.61 18.07
C LEU A 269 -22.09 8.87 17.76
N VAL A 270 -22.39 9.34 16.54
CA VAL A 270 -23.77 9.59 16.10
C VAL A 270 -24.59 8.30 16.08
N GLY A 271 -24.02 7.19 15.57
CA GLY A 271 -24.70 5.90 15.57
C GLY A 271 -25.01 5.40 16.98
N GLN A 272 -24.12 5.62 17.94
CA GLN A 272 -24.31 5.24 19.33
C GLN A 272 -25.39 6.09 20.02
N LEU A 273 -25.38 7.41 19.79
CA LEU A 273 -26.37 8.34 20.34
C LEU A 273 -27.77 8.03 19.81
N SER A 274 -27.91 7.81 18.50
CA SER A 274 -29.19 7.45 17.87
C SER A 274 -29.75 6.14 18.42
N PHE A 275 -28.88 5.15 18.65
CA PHE A 275 -29.30 3.88 19.24
C PHE A 275 -29.77 4.03 20.70
N ASN A 276 -29.05 4.80 21.51
CA ASN A 276 -29.44 5.08 22.89
C ASN A 276 -30.77 5.84 22.97
N TYR A 277 -31.01 6.78 22.05
CA TYR A 277 -32.25 7.55 22.00
C TYR A 277 -33.47 6.67 21.65
N SER A 278 -33.29 5.70 20.75
CA SER A 278 -34.33 4.74 20.36
C SER A 278 -34.76 3.80 21.50
N LYS A 279 -33.90 3.59 22.52
CA LYS A 279 -34.20 2.76 23.68
C LYS A 279 -34.90 3.49 24.84
N LEU A 280 -35.02 4.81 24.78
CA LEU A 280 -35.77 5.54 25.81
C LEU A 280 -37.27 5.24 25.65
N PRO A 281 -37.99 4.98 26.75
CA PRO A 281 -39.44 4.79 26.68
C PRO A 281 -40.07 6.03 26.06
N GLN A 282 -40.83 5.85 24.99
CA GLN A 282 -41.66 6.92 24.44
C GLN A 282 -42.73 7.28 25.50
N PRO A 283 -42.99 8.59 25.72
CA PRO A 283 -43.93 9.05 26.73
C PRO A 283 -45.37 8.59 26.44
#